data_AF-A0A8C7P9N5-F1
#
_entry.id   AF-A0A8C7P9N5-F1
#
_cell.length_a   1.000
_cell.length_b   1.000
_cell.length_c   1.000
_cell.angle_alpha   90.00
_cell.angle_beta   90.00
_cell.angle_gamma   90.00
#
_symmetry.space_group_name_H-M   'P 1'
#
loop_
_entity.id
_entity.type
_entity.pdbx_description
1 polymer ?
#
loop_
_entity_poly.entity_id
_entity_poly.type
_entity_poly.pdbx_seq_one_letter_code
_entity_poly.pdbx_strand_id
1 'polypeptide(L)'
;MGLEDDPELLVKGWLFREVCGSWIKQRCYWFVLSLDSLDYYSSSERGARRLGTLVLTNLCSVIWPDKQTFKETGYWSITVYGRKHCYRLYTKHFNEAVHWACAVQKVIDTKAPVETPTQLLIRDIEENKFNPEVVDNMYQHNPILKHTQSPLYAPLLPFPYGNHSGKGYATVREEAVKLFNCLQQLECARDPVPLIQGVLQTCLDLRPLRDEVYCQLVKQTSCTPQPHTAAHLRYWQLLTCMSCTFLPGPAVLKYLRFHLKSQFPESEMDNYASFIGEALEKTRCRECVPSWEEIQVLMGRQEMLCTVHYPGPGSCQLHISSHTTANEVVRRMLEKLGLKESRNTFSLFEQNAHWERAVGGSTIIADILTSLSAKEPDSDSQWRLCFKLYCLLDADAISVDSIEYLFLFEQCHEMVVRGQLPACEEDLQTLAALRLQSARLLMPPCAPPRFPGGLLGGTLWNHTATAAHKQKVEQDLRLRSRLKEEAAAIMSTIVECWKGLAGYSRRDSMTAYLTIARQWSGFGCTLYESSTGTFSQKLWLGVAATCVSLYRQGEAEALESFPYGQICSYGVSDSNTFKITAGDRDLLFETTKVGEQKLIAGEYTACLSLCHQNQPPRVLLPVIKY
;
A
#
# COMPACT_ATOMS: atom_id res chain seq x y z
N MET A 1 37.56 -35.06 43.22
CA MET A 1 37.14 -33.65 43.26
C MET A 1 36.83 -33.22 41.85
N GLY A 2 35.54 -33.02 41.56
CA GLY A 2 34.96 -32.97 40.22
C GLY A 2 35.12 -31.64 39.50
N LEU A 3 34.69 -31.63 38.23
CA LEU A 3 34.41 -30.47 37.38
C LEU A 3 33.10 -29.77 37.81
N GLU A 4 32.89 -29.64 39.13
CA GLU A 4 31.81 -28.84 39.71
C GLU A 4 32.48 -27.55 40.21
N ASP A 5 31.97 -26.42 39.73
CA ASP A 5 32.40 -25.04 39.97
C ASP A 5 33.62 -24.52 39.18
N ASP A 6 33.49 -24.51 37.85
CA ASP A 6 34.08 -23.41 37.07
C ASP A 6 32.97 -22.35 36.86
N PRO A 7 32.99 -21.22 37.60
CA PRO A 7 31.89 -20.26 37.65
C PRO A 7 31.58 -19.55 36.32
N GLU A 8 32.42 -19.75 35.29
CA GLU A 8 32.28 -19.14 33.96
C GLU A 8 31.55 -20.04 32.94
N LEU A 9 31.27 -21.31 33.27
CA LEU A 9 30.67 -22.30 32.36
C LEU A 9 29.17 -22.45 32.57
N LEU A 10 28.37 -22.13 31.56
CA LEU A 10 26.91 -22.12 31.65
C LEU A 10 26.26 -23.43 31.24
N VAL A 11 26.68 -24.01 30.11
CA VAL A 11 26.11 -25.27 29.58
C VAL A 11 27.22 -26.09 28.91
N LYS A 12 27.19 -27.42 29.09
CA LYS A 12 28.11 -28.36 28.44
C LYS A 12 27.38 -29.63 28.00
N GLY A 13 27.79 -30.23 26.89
CA GLY A 13 27.12 -31.43 26.38
C GLY A 13 27.60 -31.88 25.00
N TRP A 14 27.21 -33.09 24.62
CA TRP A 14 27.50 -33.66 23.30
C TRP A 14 26.46 -33.19 22.29
N LEU A 15 26.91 -32.55 21.21
CA LEU A 15 26.06 -32.18 20.08
C LEU A 15 26.69 -32.64 18.78
N PHE A 16 25.84 -32.96 17.81
CA PHE A 16 26.28 -33.21 16.44
C PHE A 16 26.43 -31.87 15.71
N ARG A 17 27.53 -31.69 14.99
CA ARG A 17 27.75 -30.53 14.14
C ARG A 17 27.94 -30.96 12.69
N GLU A 18 27.38 -30.18 11.78
CA GLU A 18 27.60 -30.35 10.35
C GLU A 18 29.05 -30.02 9.98
N VAL A 19 29.71 -30.90 9.25
CA VAL A 19 31.06 -30.67 8.71
C VAL A 19 30.98 -30.69 7.19
N CYS A 20 31.28 -29.54 6.57
CA CYS A 20 31.33 -29.43 5.11
C CYS A 20 32.54 -30.20 4.55
N GLY A 21 32.26 -31.20 3.71
CA GLY A 21 33.15 -31.85 2.76
C GLY A 21 32.35 -32.15 1.48
N SER A 22 32.86 -32.96 0.54
CA SER A 22 32.13 -33.28 -0.69
C SER A 22 30.71 -33.80 -0.44
N TRP A 23 30.47 -34.52 0.68
CA TRP A 23 29.17 -34.98 1.16
C TRP A 23 28.92 -34.49 2.60
N ILE A 24 27.67 -34.17 2.96
CA ILE A 24 27.29 -33.71 4.30
C ILE A 24 27.46 -34.86 5.31
N LYS A 25 28.40 -34.71 6.27
CA LYS A 25 28.59 -35.65 7.38
C LYS A 25 28.45 -34.92 8.71
N GLN A 26 27.63 -35.46 9.61
CA GLN A 26 27.50 -34.98 10.98
C GLN A 26 28.55 -35.67 11.87
N ARG A 27 29.25 -34.90 12.70
CA ARG A 27 30.18 -35.43 13.71
C ARG A 27 29.80 -34.95 15.10
N CYS A 28 29.92 -35.83 16.08
CA CYS A 28 29.65 -35.52 17.47
C CYS A 28 30.87 -34.83 18.10
N TYR A 29 30.65 -33.72 18.79
CA TYR A 29 31.69 -32.98 19.52
C TYR A 29 31.19 -32.59 20.91
N TRP A 30 32.13 -32.36 21.82
CA TRP A 30 31.82 -31.84 23.14
C TRP A 30 31.75 -30.31 23.08
N PHE A 31 30.56 -29.75 23.29
CA PHE A 31 30.33 -28.31 23.29
C PHE A 31 30.33 -27.75 24.71
N VAL A 32 30.86 -26.54 24.84
CA VAL A 32 30.91 -25.77 26.08
C VAL A 32 30.51 -24.33 25.78
N LEU A 33 29.45 -23.87 26.43
CA LEU A 33 28.99 -22.49 26.41
C LEU A 33 29.57 -21.77 27.64
N SER A 34 30.40 -20.77 27.39
CA SER A 34 30.88 -19.83 28.40
C SER A 34 30.07 -18.53 28.34
N LEU A 35 30.42 -17.58 29.20
CA LEU A 35 29.88 -16.22 29.11
C LEU A 35 30.22 -15.54 27.78
N ASP A 36 31.34 -15.86 27.12
CA ASP A 36 31.83 -15.12 25.94
C ASP A 36 31.82 -15.90 24.62
N SER A 37 31.74 -17.23 24.67
CA SER A 37 31.87 -18.05 23.48
C SER A 37 31.14 -19.39 23.57
N LEU A 38 30.84 -19.94 22.38
CA LEU A 38 30.45 -21.32 22.19
C LEU A 38 31.62 -22.09 21.57
N ASP A 39 32.27 -22.90 22.40
CA ASP A 39 33.48 -23.65 22.05
C ASP A 39 33.14 -25.13 21.84
N TYR A 40 33.91 -25.82 21.00
CA TYR A 40 33.80 -27.26 20.86
C TYR A 40 35.16 -27.96 20.84
N TYR A 41 35.19 -29.16 21.42
CA TYR A 41 36.38 -29.93 21.74
C TYR A 41 36.31 -31.34 21.16
N SER A 42 37.48 -31.99 21.04
CA SER A 42 37.59 -33.37 20.56
C SER A 42 37.00 -34.40 21.52
N SER A 43 37.02 -34.14 22.82
CA SER A 43 36.50 -35.00 23.88
C SER A 43 36.07 -34.18 25.10
N SER A 44 35.41 -34.82 26.06
CA SER A 44 35.01 -34.23 27.35
C SER A 44 36.12 -34.26 28.42
N GLU A 45 37.32 -34.75 28.07
CA GLU A 45 38.44 -34.92 29.00
C GLU A 45 39.15 -33.59 29.30
N ARG A 46 39.74 -33.48 30.49
CA ARG A 46 40.49 -32.30 30.90
C ARG A 46 41.75 -32.15 30.04
N GLY A 47 41.93 -30.99 29.40
CA GLY A 47 43.03 -30.75 28.45
C GLY A 47 42.72 -31.19 27.01
N ALA A 48 41.47 -31.58 26.71
CA ALA A 48 41.03 -31.86 25.35
C ALA A 48 41.32 -30.67 24.41
N ARG A 49 41.73 -30.98 23.18
CA ARG A 49 42.06 -29.96 22.19
C ARG A 49 40.80 -29.21 21.78
N ARG A 50 40.80 -27.87 21.96
CA ARG A 50 39.77 -26.99 21.39
C ARG A 50 39.86 -27.00 19.86
N LEU A 51 38.78 -27.38 19.21
CA LEU A 51 38.69 -27.52 17.75
C LEU A 51 38.11 -26.26 17.09
N GLY A 52 37.37 -25.44 17.83
CA GLY A 52 36.97 -24.12 17.39
C GLY A 52 36.18 -23.36 18.45
N THR A 53 35.99 -22.07 18.16
CA THR A 53 35.29 -21.12 19.03
C THR A 53 34.38 -20.23 18.18
N LEU A 54 33.18 -19.97 18.68
CA LEU A 54 32.28 -18.95 18.16
C LEU A 54 32.10 -17.90 19.25
N VAL A 55 32.75 -16.75 19.07
CA VAL A 55 32.63 -15.61 19.98
C VAL A 55 31.22 -15.03 19.89
N LEU A 56 30.57 -14.90 21.04
CA LEU A 56 29.20 -14.42 21.17
C LEU A 56 29.20 -12.91 21.42
N THR A 57 28.52 -12.18 20.55
CA THR A 57 28.24 -10.74 20.69
C THR A 57 26.73 -10.53 20.64
N ASN A 58 26.27 -9.31 20.92
CA ASN A 58 24.84 -8.98 20.79
C ASN A 58 24.33 -9.03 19.34
N LEU A 59 25.21 -9.16 18.34
CA LEU A 59 24.86 -9.33 16.92
C LEU A 59 24.74 -10.80 16.52
N CYS A 60 25.11 -11.73 17.39
CA CYS A 60 24.82 -13.14 17.17
C CYS A 60 23.32 -13.39 17.16
N SER A 61 22.89 -14.40 16.42
CA SER A 61 21.49 -14.80 16.38
C SER A 61 21.37 -16.31 16.42
N VAL A 62 20.28 -16.78 17.02
CA VAL A 62 19.98 -18.20 17.19
C VAL A 62 18.69 -18.50 16.43
N ILE A 63 18.76 -19.44 15.49
CA ILE A 63 17.57 -20.07 14.92
C ILE A 63 17.16 -21.21 15.86
N TRP A 64 15.94 -21.09 16.35
CA TRP A 64 15.33 -22.04 17.27
C TRP A 64 14.97 -23.35 16.56
N PRO A 65 14.91 -24.47 17.31
CA PRO A 65 14.54 -25.76 16.74
C PRO A 65 13.12 -25.76 16.19
N ASP A 66 12.97 -26.20 14.94
CA ASP A 66 11.70 -26.24 14.22
C ASP A 66 11.31 -27.67 13.81
N LYS A 67 9.99 -27.90 13.63
CA LYS A 67 9.44 -29.22 13.30
C LYS A 67 9.77 -29.67 11.87
N GLN A 68 10.00 -28.74 10.94
CA GLN A 68 10.27 -29.08 9.55
C GLN A 68 11.65 -29.73 9.43
N THR A 69 12.68 -29.14 10.02
CA THR A 69 14.03 -29.71 10.04
C THR A 69 14.06 -31.09 10.71
N PHE A 70 13.27 -31.30 11.76
CA PHE A 70 13.15 -32.62 12.40
C PHE A 70 12.54 -33.67 11.47
N LYS A 71 11.50 -33.33 10.71
CA LYS A 71 10.88 -34.25 9.74
C LYS A 71 11.85 -34.65 8.62
N GLU A 72 12.70 -33.72 8.19
CA GLU A 72 13.66 -33.95 7.10
C GLU A 72 14.90 -34.74 7.56
N THR A 73 15.39 -34.48 8.76
CA THR A 73 16.70 -35.01 9.22
C THR A 73 16.61 -36.07 10.32
N GLY A 74 15.48 -36.16 11.03
CA GLY A 74 15.32 -36.97 12.24
C GLY A 74 15.99 -36.39 13.49
N TYR A 75 16.54 -35.18 13.41
CA TYR A 75 17.18 -34.47 14.52
C TYR A 75 16.61 -33.06 14.69
N TRP A 76 16.58 -32.58 15.94
CA TRP A 76 16.30 -31.19 16.24
C TRP A 76 17.56 -30.36 16.02
N SER A 77 17.45 -29.28 15.25
CA SER A 77 18.60 -28.43 14.92
C SER A 77 18.54 -27.08 15.62
N ILE A 78 19.70 -26.55 15.98
CA ILE A 78 19.89 -25.16 16.42
C ILE A 78 20.95 -24.56 15.50
N THR A 79 20.72 -23.34 15.00
CA THR A 79 21.74 -22.65 14.21
C THR A 79 22.17 -21.38 14.93
N VAL A 80 23.45 -21.29 15.29
CA VAL A 80 24.05 -20.11 15.91
C VAL A 80 24.90 -19.37 14.89
N TYR A 81 24.49 -18.15 14.55
CA TYR A 81 25.23 -17.28 13.64
C TYR A 81 26.16 -16.37 14.42
N GLY A 82 27.46 -16.50 14.19
CA GLY A 82 28.51 -15.59 14.66
C GLY A 82 29.14 -14.81 13.51
N ARG A 83 30.05 -13.90 13.85
CA ARG A 83 30.68 -12.97 12.89
C ARG A 83 31.34 -13.66 11.69
N LYS A 84 32.05 -14.77 11.95
CA LYS A 84 32.83 -15.51 10.95
C LYS A 84 32.34 -16.94 10.75
N HIS A 85 31.54 -17.45 11.69
CA HIS A 85 31.21 -18.86 11.77
C HIS A 85 29.72 -19.02 12.01
N CYS A 86 29.12 -19.97 11.29
CA CYS A 86 27.76 -20.44 11.53
C CYS A 86 27.86 -21.87 12.04
N TYR A 87 27.35 -22.12 13.24
CA TYR A 87 27.32 -23.45 13.84
C TYR A 87 25.91 -24.00 13.74
N ARG A 88 25.71 -24.99 12.86
CA ARG A 88 24.49 -25.79 12.79
C ARG A 88 24.67 -27.06 13.62
N LEU A 89 23.95 -27.10 14.73
CA LEU A 89 24.05 -28.10 15.79
C LEU A 89 22.80 -28.97 15.79
N TYR A 90 22.93 -30.25 16.12
CA TYR A 90 21.84 -31.21 16.12
C TYR A 90 21.84 -32.07 17.38
N THR A 91 20.65 -32.38 17.87
CA THR A 91 20.39 -33.35 18.95
C THR A 91 19.12 -34.17 18.64
N LYS A 92 19.01 -35.36 19.23
CA LYS A 92 17.80 -36.20 19.13
C LYS A 92 16.64 -35.69 19.98
N HIS A 93 16.90 -34.86 20.99
CA HIS A 93 15.92 -34.47 21.98
C HIS A 93 15.50 -33.01 21.83
N PHE A 94 14.20 -32.77 21.68
CA PHE A 94 13.64 -31.41 21.54
C PHE A 94 13.99 -30.53 22.75
N ASN A 95 13.80 -31.04 23.96
CA ASN A 95 14.05 -30.29 25.19
C ASN A 95 15.51 -29.87 25.33
N GLU A 96 16.45 -30.73 24.91
CA GLU A 96 17.88 -30.40 24.88
C GLU A 96 18.14 -29.29 23.84
N ALA A 97 17.52 -29.38 22.66
CA ALA A 97 17.69 -28.37 21.63
C ALA A 97 17.19 -26.98 22.10
N VAL A 98 16.02 -26.94 22.73
CA VAL A 98 15.43 -25.72 23.29
C VAL A 98 16.30 -25.18 24.43
N HIS A 99 16.82 -26.05 25.30
CA HIS A 99 17.69 -25.66 26.40
C HIS A 99 18.98 -24.96 25.90
N TRP A 100 19.66 -25.56 24.90
CA TRP A 100 20.82 -24.94 24.28
C TRP A 100 20.49 -23.63 23.57
N ALA A 101 19.40 -23.57 22.82
CA ALA A 101 18.98 -22.34 22.14
C ALA A 101 18.71 -21.20 23.15
N CYS A 102 17.99 -21.51 24.23
CA CYS A 102 17.71 -20.56 25.31
C CYS A 102 18.98 -20.10 26.02
N ALA A 103 19.89 -21.02 26.34
CA ALA A 103 21.15 -20.67 27.01
C ALA A 103 22.04 -19.77 26.15
N VAL A 104 22.20 -20.09 24.85
CA VAL A 104 22.97 -19.24 23.92
C VAL A 104 22.29 -17.88 23.75
N GLN A 105 20.97 -17.84 23.57
CA GLN A 105 20.23 -16.58 23.45
C GLN A 105 20.41 -15.71 24.71
N LYS A 106 20.32 -16.31 25.90
CA LYS A 106 20.55 -15.60 27.17
C LYS A 106 21.94 -14.97 27.23
N VAL A 107 22.98 -15.67 26.77
CA VAL A 107 24.33 -15.10 26.70
C VAL A 107 24.37 -13.91 25.74
N ILE A 108 23.81 -14.06 24.54
CA ILE A 108 23.74 -12.99 23.53
C ILE A 108 23.04 -11.75 24.09
N ASP A 109 21.91 -11.92 24.78
CA ASP A 109 21.12 -10.82 25.35
C ASP A 109 21.85 -10.07 26.46
N THR A 110 22.83 -10.70 27.13
CA THR A 110 23.69 -10.04 28.14
C THR A 110 24.85 -9.25 27.55
N LYS A 111 25.10 -9.36 26.23
CA LYS A 111 26.24 -8.69 25.60
C LYS A 111 25.97 -7.21 25.37
N ALA A 112 26.99 -6.40 25.64
CA ALA A 112 26.97 -4.99 25.29
C ALA A 112 26.75 -4.81 23.78
N PRO A 113 25.99 -3.77 23.36
CA PRO A 113 25.81 -3.47 21.95
C PRO A 113 27.14 -3.24 21.23
N VAL A 114 27.37 -3.97 20.14
CA VAL A 114 28.51 -3.74 19.25
C VAL A 114 28.28 -2.42 18.51
N GLU A 115 29.13 -1.44 18.80
CA GLU A 115 29.18 -0.17 18.08
C GLU A 115 30.10 -0.28 16.86
N THR A 116 29.66 0.21 15.71
CA THR A 116 30.51 0.30 14.52
C THR A 116 31.35 1.57 14.53
N PRO A 117 32.50 1.61 13.81
CA PRO A 117 33.28 2.84 13.68
C PRO A 117 32.46 4.01 13.16
N THR A 118 31.55 3.78 12.21
CA THR A 118 30.66 4.82 11.68
C THR A 118 29.71 5.37 12.76
N GLN A 119 29.14 4.53 13.61
CA GLN A 119 28.25 4.98 14.69
C GLN A 119 29.00 5.83 15.72
N LEU A 120 30.20 5.40 16.12
CA LEU A 120 31.05 6.14 17.05
C LEU A 120 31.38 7.53 16.47
N LEU A 121 31.83 7.57 15.22
CA LEU A 121 32.16 8.82 14.54
C LEU A 121 30.95 9.75 14.34
N ILE A 122 29.76 9.20 14.06
CA ILE A 122 28.53 10.01 13.98
C ILE A 122 28.23 10.68 15.34
N ARG A 123 28.38 9.94 16.45
CA ARG A 123 28.19 10.50 17.80
C ARG A 123 29.22 11.59 18.07
N ASP A 124 30.49 11.32 17.80
CA ASP A 124 31.58 12.27 18.03
C ASP A 124 31.40 13.55 17.18
N ILE A 125 30.89 13.43 15.94
CA ILE A 125 30.55 14.58 15.08
C ILE A 125 29.40 15.38 15.70
N GLU A 126 28.35 14.73 16.18
CA GLU A 126 27.22 15.42 16.81
C GLU A 126 27.64 16.18 18.08
N GLU A 127 28.57 15.62 18.87
CA GLU A 127 29.16 16.27 20.05
C GLU A 127 30.03 17.48 19.66
N ASN A 128 30.74 17.41 18.53
CA ASN A 128 31.67 18.44 18.06
C ASN A 128 31.11 19.32 16.93
N LYS A 129 29.80 19.27 16.63
CA LYS A 129 29.19 19.93 15.46
C LYS A 129 29.35 21.45 15.38
N PHE A 130 29.74 22.10 16.47
CA PHE A 130 30.01 23.54 16.55
C PHE A 130 31.52 23.88 16.47
N ASN A 131 32.37 22.87 16.33
CA ASN A 131 33.81 23.01 16.18
C ASN A 131 34.25 22.50 14.78
N PRO A 132 34.27 23.36 13.76
CA PRO A 132 34.53 22.94 12.39
C PRO A 132 35.91 22.33 12.20
N GLU A 133 36.94 22.84 12.89
CA GLU A 133 38.32 22.32 12.79
C GLU A 133 38.41 20.87 13.28
N VAL A 134 37.72 20.53 14.38
CA VAL A 134 37.66 19.16 14.89
C VAL A 134 36.92 18.25 13.93
N VAL A 135 35.76 18.69 13.41
CA VAL A 135 34.99 17.89 12.46
C VAL A 135 35.77 17.66 11.15
N ASP A 136 36.42 18.68 10.62
CA ASP A 136 37.26 18.56 9.42
C ASP A 136 38.42 17.58 9.66
N ASN A 137 39.07 17.65 10.83
CA ASN A 137 40.11 16.70 11.22
C ASN A 137 39.57 15.26 11.27
N MET A 138 38.36 15.06 11.81
CA MET A 138 37.71 13.75 11.83
C MET A 138 37.46 13.21 10.42
N TYR A 139 36.92 14.00 9.50
CA TYR A 139 36.72 13.58 8.11
C TYR A 139 38.06 13.31 7.40
N GLN A 140 39.11 14.09 7.68
CA GLN A 140 40.44 13.87 7.10
C GLN A 140 41.01 12.50 7.48
N HIS A 141 40.95 12.13 8.77
CA HIS A 141 41.56 10.90 9.29
C HIS A 141 40.68 9.64 9.19
N ASN A 142 39.40 9.78 8.83
CA ASN A 142 38.47 8.65 8.76
C ASN A 142 37.89 8.46 7.35
N PRO A 143 38.56 7.71 6.46
CA PRO A 143 38.05 7.40 5.11
C PRO A 143 36.68 6.72 5.09
N ILE A 144 36.27 6.07 6.18
CA ILE A 144 34.96 5.42 6.29
C ILE A 144 33.79 6.42 6.16
N LEU A 145 34.01 7.70 6.45
CA LEU A 145 33.00 8.76 6.34
C LEU A 145 32.94 9.46 4.97
N LYS A 146 33.93 9.23 4.11
CA LYS A 146 34.09 9.94 2.83
C LYS A 146 33.80 9.05 1.63
N HIS A 147 33.58 9.68 0.48
CA HIS A 147 33.39 9.00 -0.80
C HIS A 147 34.49 7.97 -1.08
N THR A 148 34.09 6.79 -1.56
CA THR A 148 35.03 5.75 -2.01
C THR A 148 34.54 5.04 -3.27
N GLN A 149 35.50 4.63 -4.09
CA GLN A 149 35.29 3.78 -5.27
C GLN A 149 35.57 2.30 -4.94
N SER A 150 36.15 2.01 -3.78
CA SER A 150 36.34 0.64 -3.31
C SER A 150 35.01 0.07 -2.80
N PRO A 151 34.72 -1.23 -3.01
CA PRO A 151 33.51 -1.86 -2.49
C PRO A 151 33.55 -1.89 -0.95
N LEU A 152 32.36 -1.89 -0.33
CA LEU A 152 32.24 -2.22 1.08
C LEU A 152 32.20 -3.74 1.26
N TYR A 153 32.92 -4.24 2.27
CA TYR A 153 32.90 -5.66 2.65
C TYR A 153 32.06 -5.95 3.89
N ALA A 154 31.60 -4.89 4.55
CA ALA A 154 30.71 -4.95 5.69
C ALA A 154 29.84 -3.68 5.73
N PRO A 155 28.64 -3.76 6.32
CA PRO A 155 27.76 -2.61 6.49
C PRO A 155 28.39 -1.53 7.39
N LEU A 156 27.98 -0.29 7.21
CA LEU A 156 28.39 0.84 8.04
C LEU A 156 27.75 0.76 9.45
N LEU A 157 26.55 0.20 9.55
CA LEU A 157 25.79 0.03 10.78
C LEU A 157 25.74 -1.45 11.25
N PRO A 158 25.48 -1.70 12.55
CA PRO A 158 25.49 -3.04 13.09
C PRO A 158 24.20 -3.79 12.73
N PHE A 159 24.35 -4.95 12.11
CA PHE A 159 23.24 -5.88 11.83
C PHE A 159 23.50 -7.26 12.44
N PRO A 160 22.44 -7.99 12.85
CA PRO A 160 22.55 -9.38 13.28
C PRO A 160 23.21 -10.26 12.20
N TYR A 161 23.94 -11.30 12.63
CA TYR A 161 24.68 -12.18 11.71
C TYR A 161 23.79 -13.17 10.93
N GLY A 162 22.60 -13.51 11.42
CA GLY A 162 21.78 -14.59 10.86
C GLY A 162 20.29 -14.28 10.70
N ASN A 163 19.93 -13.05 10.34
CA ASN A 163 18.54 -12.69 10.08
C ASN A 163 18.20 -12.94 8.60
N HIS A 164 17.47 -14.04 8.31
CA HIS A 164 16.93 -14.32 6.98
C HIS A 164 15.66 -13.52 6.76
N SER A 165 15.66 -12.64 5.77
CA SER A 165 14.45 -11.93 5.35
C SER A 165 13.54 -12.85 4.56
N GLY A 166 12.32 -13.10 5.06
CA GLY A 166 11.33 -14.03 4.49
C GLY A 166 10.72 -13.64 3.13
N LYS A 167 11.43 -12.88 2.29
CA LYS A 167 10.99 -12.38 0.98
C LYS A 167 11.96 -12.69 -0.17
N GLY A 168 12.81 -13.72 -0.04
CA GLY A 168 13.78 -14.13 -1.08
C GLY A 168 15.08 -13.32 -1.11
N TYR A 169 15.26 -12.38 -0.19
CA TYR A 169 16.50 -11.65 0.04
C TYR A 169 17.52 -12.50 0.83
N ALA A 170 18.80 -12.18 0.68
CA ALA A 170 19.85 -12.75 1.54
C ALA A 170 19.78 -12.15 2.96
N THR A 171 20.82 -12.33 3.78
CA THR A 171 20.82 -11.70 5.11
C THR A 171 20.83 -10.17 5.00
N VAL A 172 20.24 -9.47 5.96
CA VAL A 172 20.23 -7.98 5.99
C VAL A 172 21.65 -7.40 5.84
N ARG A 173 22.67 -8.05 6.42
CA ARG A 173 24.08 -7.65 6.28
C ARG A 173 24.58 -7.78 4.84
N GLU A 174 24.24 -8.84 4.13
CA GLU A 174 24.63 -9.04 2.74
C GLU A 174 23.89 -8.07 1.81
N GLU A 175 22.60 -7.85 2.05
CA GLU A 175 21.81 -6.87 1.30
C GLU A 175 22.34 -5.44 1.48
N ALA A 176 22.74 -5.05 2.69
CA ALA A 176 23.42 -3.76 2.93
C ALA A 176 24.67 -3.57 2.07
N VAL A 177 25.50 -4.62 1.94
CA VAL A 177 26.71 -4.59 1.10
C VAL A 177 26.36 -4.55 -0.39
N LYS A 178 25.35 -5.34 -0.82
CA LYS A 178 24.86 -5.33 -2.20
C LYS A 178 24.32 -3.95 -2.59
N LEU A 179 23.57 -3.29 -1.71
CA LEU A 179 23.04 -1.95 -1.94
C LEU A 179 24.16 -0.91 -2.16
N PHE A 180 25.28 -1.02 -1.44
CA PHE A 180 26.44 -0.16 -1.71
C PHE A 180 27.03 -0.38 -3.11
N ASN A 181 27.07 -1.63 -3.58
CA ASN A 181 27.50 -1.90 -4.95
C ASN A 181 26.49 -1.34 -5.98
N CYS A 182 25.19 -1.43 -5.71
CA CYS A 182 24.16 -0.80 -6.55
C CYS A 182 24.31 0.72 -6.61
N LEU A 183 24.63 1.35 -5.48
CA LEU A 183 24.92 2.79 -5.38
C LEU A 183 26.10 3.16 -6.29
N GLN A 184 27.21 2.41 -6.26
CA GLN A 184 28.36 2.68 -7.12
C GLN A 184 28.04 2.46 -8.61
N GLN A 185 27.23 1.45 -8.95
CA GLN A 185 26.76 1.23 -10.32
C GLN A 185 25.90 2.36 -10.85
N LEU A 186 25.21 3.09 -9.97
CA LEU A 186 24.33 4.20 -10.34
C LEU A 186 25.10 5.33 -11.06
N GLU A 187 26.38 5.55 -10.73
CA GLU A 187 27.24 6.56 -11.37
C GLU A 187 27.34 6.37 -12.89
N CYS A 188 27.34 5.12 -13.36
CA CYS A 188 27.51 4.76 -14.77
C CYS A 188 26.19 4.34 -15.45
N ALA A 189 25.07 4.38 -14.73
CA ALA A 189 23.78 3.94 -15.25
C ALA A 189 23.24 4.90 -16.31
N ARG A 190 22.97 4.37 -17.51
CA ARG A 190 22.28 5.11 -18.59
C ARG A 190 20.84 5.43 -18.20
N ASP A 191 20.15 4.43 -17.66
CA ASP A 191 18.82 4.57 -17.09
C ASP A 191 18.89 4.26 -15.58
N PRO A 192 18.92 5.30 -14.72
CA PRO A 192 19.05 5.13 -13.28
C PRO A 192 17.72 4.77 -12.60
N VAL A 193 16.57 4.96 -13.26
CA VAL A 193 15.25 4.84 -12.63
C VAL A 193 14.99 3.44 -12.06
N PRO A 194 15.24 2.34 -12.80
CA PRO A 194 15.01 0.99 -12.28
C PRO A 194 15.94 0.64 -11.11
N LEU A 195 17.18 1.13 -11.13
CA LEU A 195 18.14 0.92 -10.03
C LEU A 195 17.71 1.67 -8.77
N ILE A 196 17.28 2.94 -8.91
CA ILE A 196 16.74 3.73 -7.80
C ILE A 196 15.53 3.02 -7.20
N GLN A 197 14.58 2.60 -8.03
CA GLN A 197 13.40 1.88 -7.54
C GLN A 197 13.76 0.58 -6.83
N GLY A 198 14.72 -0.19 -7.35
CA GLY A 198 15.19 -1.43 -6.71
C GLY A 198 15.81 -1.20 -5.33
N VAL A 199 16.59 -0.13 -5.16
CA VAL A 199 17.14 0.27 -3.85
C VAL A 199 16.02 0.65 -2.89
N LEU A 200 15.06 1.49 -3.34
CA LEU A 200 13.91 1.89 -2.53
C LEU A 200 13.07 0.68 -2.13
N GLN A 201 12.84 -0.27 -3.05
CA GLN A 201 12.03 -1.46 -2.80
C GLN A 201 12.68 -2.35 -1.74
N THR A 202 14.00 -2.54 -1.84
CA THR A 202 14.77 -3.27 -0.82
C THR A 202 14.67 -2.59 0.55
N CYS A 203 14.67 -1.25 0.61
CA CYS A 203 14.47 -0.49 1.86
C CYS A 203 13.03 -0.49 2.39
N LEU A 204 12.04 -0.65 1.50
CA LEU A 204 10.63 -0.85 1.88
C LEU A 204 10.47 -2.22 2.55
N ASP A 205 11.02 -3.27 1.93
CA ASP A 205 10.94 -4.64 2.38
C ASP A 205 11.79 -4.91 3.63
N LEU A 206 12.98 -4.31 3.70
CA LEU A 206 13.96 -4.48 4.77
C LEU A 206 14.17 -3.16 5.52
N ARG A 207 13.21 -2.81 6.39
CA ARG A 207 13.24 -1.56 7.17
C ARG A 207 14.58 -1.22 7.86
N PRO A 208 15.34 -2.18 8.42
CA PRO A 208 16.63 -1.89 9.03
C PRO A 208 17.67 -1.29 8.07
N LEU A 209 17.53 -1.47 6.75
CA LEU A 209 18.47 -0.95 5.74
C LEU A 209 18.30 0.54 5.46
N ARG A 210 17.21 1.18 5.90
CA ARG A 210 16.96 2.60 5.62
C ARG A 210 18.09 3.47 6.15
N ASP A 211 18.44 3.32 7.43
CA ASP A 211 19.52 4.06 8.08
C ASP A 211 20.89 3.77 7.46
N GLU A 212 21.12 2.52 7.06
CA GLU A 212 22.34 2.12 6.36
C GLU A 212 22.47 2.82 5.02
N VAL A 213 21.42 2.83 4.19
CA VAL A 213 21.44 3.49 2.87
C VAL A 213 21.58 5.00 3.03
N TYR A 214 20.97 5.63 4.03
CA TYR A 214 21.24 7.04 4.33
C TYR A 214 22.71 7.28 4.68
N CYS A 215 23.32 6.45 5.52
CA CYS A 215 24.74 6.58 5.85
C CYS A 215 25.65 6.34 4.63
N GLN A 216 25.32 5.37 3.78
CA GLN A 216 26.03 5.09 2.54
C GLN A 216 25.93 6.25 1.54
N LEU A 217 24.75 6.87 1.41
CA LEU A 217 24.55 8.05 0.58
C LEU A 217 25.32 9.25 1.10
N VAL A 218 25.21 9.57 2.40
CA VAL A 218 25.99 10.65 3.04
C VAL A 218 27.50 10.43 2.85
N LYS A 219 27.96 9.18 2.97
CA LYS A 219 29.35 8.82 2.68
C LYS A 219 29.72 9.14 1.23
N GLN A 220 28.92 8.72 0.25
CA GLN A 220 29.21 8.93 -1.17
C GLN A 220 29.08 10.39 -1.62
N THR A 221 28.35 11.23 -0.89
CA THR A 221 28.23 12.68 -1.13
C THR A 221 29.23 13.51 -0.30
N SER A 222 30.00 12.91 0.61
CA SER A 222 30.98 13.60 1.44
C SER A 222 32.38 13.63 0.81
N CYS A 223 32.98 14.82 0.75
CA CYS A 223 34.34 15.07 0.23
C CYS A 223 34.56 14.49 -1.18
N THR A 224 33.61 14.71 -2.10
CA THR A 224 33.64 14.18 -3.46
C THR A 224 34.74 14.85 -4.30
N PRO A 225 35.55 14.09 -5.07
CA PRO A 225 36.63 14.66 -5.87
C PRO A 225 36.16 15.55 -7.04
N GLN A 226 34.98 15.28 -7.60
CA GLN A 226 34.40 16.02 -8.73
C GLN A 226 32.91 16.31 -8.50
N PRO A 227 32.56 17.24 -7.60
CA PRO A 227 31.18 17.43 -7.11
C PRO A 227 30.14 17.81 -8.17
N HIS A 228 30.55 18.22 -9.37
CA HIS A 228 29.67 18.77 -10.40
C HIS A 228 29.37 17.82 -11.57
N THR A 229 29.80 16.55 -11.52
CA THR A 229 29.49 15.62 -12.61
C THR A 229 28.08 15.04 -12.48
N ALA A 230 27.44 14.77 -13.61
CA ALA A 230 26.13 14.12 -13.65
C ALA A 230 26.13 12.75 -12.94
N ALA A 231 27.27 12.05 -12.93
CA ALA A 231 27.46 10.79 -12.22
C ALA A 231 27.36 10.97 -10.69
N HIS A 232 27.97 12.02 -10.13
CA HIS A 232 27.90 12.28 -8.69
C HIS A 232 26.52 12.81 -8.25
N LEU A 233 25.81 13.54 -9.12
CA LEU A 233 24.43 13.96 -8.83
C LEU A 233 23.47 12.78 -8.66
N ARG A 234 23.81 11.58 -9.15
CA ARG A 234 22.99 10.38 -8.95
C ARG A 234 22.77 10.02 -7.48
N TYR A 235 23.76 10.23 -6.62
CA TYR A 235 23.60 10.00 -5.18
C TYR A 235 22.61 10.97 -4.56
N TRP A 236 22.68 12.26 -4.93
CA TRP A 236 21.74 13.28 -4.48
C TRP A 236 20.32 13.02 -4.99
N GLN A 237 20.19 12.53 -6.22
CA GLN A 237 18.91 12.10 -6.80
C GLN A 237 18.28 10.92 -6.04
N LEU A 238 19.07 9.89 -5.72
CA LEU A 238 18.59 8.78 -4.90
C LEU A 238 18.28 9.23 -3.46
N LEU A 239 19.10 10.10 -2.87
CA LEU A 239 18.84 10.67 -1.55
C LEU A 239 17.54 11.50 -1.52
N THR A 240 17.25 12.21 -2.62
CA THR A 240 15.97 12.90 -2.82
C THR A 240 14.81 11.91 -2.82
N CYS A 241 14.88 10.85 -3.62
CA CYS A 241 13.85 9.82 -3.67
C CYS A 241 13.67 9.12 -2.31
N MET A 242 14.77 8.78 -1.63
CA MET A 242 14.76 8.23 -0.27
C MET A 242 14.04 9.17 0.70
N SER A 243 14.36 10.46 0.69
CA SER A 243 13.77 11.47 1.58
C SER A 243 12.28 11.67 1.37
N CYS A 244 11.76 11.44 0.16
CA CYS A 244 10.33 11.47 -0.16
C CYS A 244 9.60 10.15 0.19
N THR A 245 10.35 9.08 0.52
CA THR A 245 9.79 7.73 0.75
C THR A 245 9.88 7.29 2.20
N PHE A 246 11.01 7.54 2.85
CA PHE A 246 11.33 7.04 4.19
C PHE A 246 11.85 8.17 5.08
N LEU A 247 11.75 7.97 6.39
CA LEU A 247 12.46 8.77 7.38
C LEU A 247 13.56 7.91 8.02
N PRO A 248 14.78 8.45 8.20
CA PRO A 248 15.81 7.79 8.99
C PRO A 248 15.48 7.80 10.49
N GLY A 249 16.12 6.91 11.24
CA GLY A 249 16.10 6.92 12.69
C GLY A 249 16.71 8.22 13.27
N PRO A 250 16.40 8.58 14.53
CA PRO A 250 16.74 9.89 15.09
C PRO A 250 18.23 10.26 15.06
N ALA A 251 19.13 9.31 15.28
CA ALA A 251 20.58 9.54 15.24
C ALA A 251 21.06 9.85 13.81
N VAL A 252 20.63 9.03 12.84
CA VAL A 252 20.97 9.23 11.42
C VAL A 252 20.31 10.49 10.85
N LEU A 253 19.10 10.83 11.30
CA LEU A 253 18.43 12.07 10.90
C LEU A 253 19.21 13.32 11.34
N LYS A 254 19.76 13.34 12.56
CA LYS A 254 20.63 14.44 13.02
C LYS A 254 21.89 14.54 12.17
N TYR A 255 22.53 13.41 11.91
CA TYR A 255 23.72 13.34 11.07
C TYR A 255 23.45 13.80 9.62
N LEU A 256 22.34 13.36 9.04
CA LEU A 256 21.89 13.79 7.72
C LEU A 256 21.65 15.30 7.70
N ARG A 257 20.89 15.86 8.66
CA ARG A 257 20.68 17.32 8.75
C ARG A 257 21.98 18.10 8.92
N PHE A 258 22.97 17.55 9.62
CA PHE A 258 24.31 18.13 9.68
C PHE A 258 24.97 18.14 8.30
N HIS A 259 24.94 17.00 7.58
CA HIS A 259 25.49 16.87 6.23
C HIS A 259 24.83 17.78 5.19
N LEU A 260 23.51 18.00 5.28
CA LEU A 260 22.76 18.85 4.36
C LEU A 260 23.06 20.35 4.51
N LYS A 261 23.77 20.77 5.58
CA LYS A 261 24.22 22.16 5.70
C LYS A 261 25.33 22.40 4.68
N SER A 262 25.01 23.18 3.65
CA SER A 262 25.88 23.35 2.49
C SER A 262 27.21 24.02 2.85
N GLN A 263 28.28 23.40 2.36
CA GLN A 263 29.63 23.98 2.32
C GLN A 263 29.85 24.84 1.05
N PHE A 264 28.96 24.71 0.05
CA PHE A 264 29.04 25.38 -1.26
C PHE A 264 27.66 25.96 -1.64
N PRO A 265 27.32 27.16 -1.15
CA PRO A 265 26.06 27.83 -1.46
C PRO A 265 25.84 27.96 -2.97
N GLU A 266 24.57 27.89 -3.40
CA GLU A 266 24.13 28.07 -4.79
C GLU A 266 24.59 26.98 -5.78
N SER A 267 25.14 25.87 -5.28
CA SER A 267 25.46 24.70 -6.11
C SER A 267 24.24 23.81 -6.36
N GLU A 268 24.28 22.95 -7.38
CA GLU A 268 23.21 21.95 -7.59
C GLU A 268 23.04 21.01 -6.38
N MET A 269 24.12 20.73 -5.64
CA MET A 269 24.07 19.93 -4.42
C MET A 269 23.33 20.68 -3.30
N ASP A 270 23.53 22.01 -3.20
CA ASP A 270 22.79 22.86 -2.27
C ASP A 270 21.29 22.87 -2.58
N ASN A 271 20.94 22.93 -3.88
CA ASN A 271 19.55 22.82 -4.33
C ASN A 271 18.92 21.46 -3.95
N TYR A 272 19.65 20.36 -4.11
CA TYR A 272 19.20 19.04 -3.61
C TYR A 272 19.10 19.03 -2.09
N ALA A 273 20.09 19.56 -1.38
CA ALA A 273 20.13 19.52 0.07
C ALA A 273 18.96 20.29 0.70
N SER A 274 18.64 21.47 0.15
CA SER A 274 17.47 22.26 0.53
C SER A 274 16.17 21.47 0.33
N PHE A 275 15.98 20.89 -0.87
CA PHE A 275 14.80 20.07 -1.17
C PHE A 275 14.67 18.87 -0.23
N ILE A 276 15.76 18.14 0.01
CA ILE A 276 15.79 16.99 0.93
C ILE A 276 15.44 17.44 2.35
N GLY A 277 15.96 18.58 2.81
CA GLY A 277 15.64 19.16 4.11
C GLY A 277 14.14 19.41 4.27
N GLU A 278 13.50 20.01 3.27
CA GLU A 278 12.04 20.21 3.28
C GLU A 278 11.26 18.90 3.20
N ALA A 279 11.71 17.95 2.38
CA ALA A 279 11.06 16.66 2.21
C ALA A 279 11.02 15.89 3.54
N LEU A 280 12.12 15.89 4.30
CA LEU A 280 12.21 15.21 5.60
C LEU A 280 11.21 15.75 6.65
N GLU A 281 10.76 17.01 6.54
CA GLU A 281 9.74 17.58 7.42
C GLU A 281 8.31 17.19 7.01
N LYS A 282 8.10 16.87 5.72
CA LYS A 282 6.78 16.57 5.15
C LYS A 282 6.52 15.06 5.02
N THR A 283 7.57 14.26 4.83
CA THR A 283 7.48 12.82 4.55
C THR A 283 6.81 12.06 5.68
N ARG A 284 5.81 11.26 5.32
CA ARG A 284 5.13 10.30 6.19
C ARG A 284 5.48 8.89 5.71
N CYS A 285 5.09 7.86 6.46
CA CYS A 285 5.28 6.49 5.98
C CYS A 285 4.46 6.25 4.70
N ARG A 286 5.15 6.10 3.56
CA ARG A 286 4.58 5.66 2.28
C ARG A 286 4.26 4.16 2.32
N GLU A 287 3.19 3.76 1.64
CA GLU A 287 2.81 2.35 1.48
C GLU A 287 3.56 1.68 0.33
N CYS A 288 3.87 2.46 -0.71
CA CYS A 288 4.58 2.03 -1.92
C CYS A 288 5.88 2.83 -2.08
N VAL A 289 6.85 2.25 -2.79
CA VAL A 289 7.96 3.04 -3.32
C VAL A 289 7.48 3.89 -4.49
N PRO A 290 8.13 5.03 -4.77
CA PRO A 290 7.85 5.84 -5.96
C PRO A 290 7.79 5.04 -7.26
N SER A 291 6.82 5.39 -8.12
CA SER A 291 6.72 4.86 -9.49
C SER A 291 7.88 5.38 -10.36
N TRP A 292 8.04 4.83 -11.56
CA TRP A 292 9.07 5.29 -12.48
C TRP A 292 8.85 6.75 -12.89
N GLU A 293 7.61 7.15 -13.11
CA GLU A 293 7.25 8.54 -13.41
C GLU A 293 7.57 9.47 -12.24
N GLU A 294 7.28 9.04 -11.00
CA GLU A 294 7.60 9.81 -9.80
C GLU A 294 9.12 9.97 -9.62
N ILE A 295 9.89 8.88 -9.77
CA ILE A 295 11.36 8.92 -9.68
C ILE A 295 11.93 9.86 -10.73
N GLN A 296 11.45 9.78 -11.97
CA GLN A 296 11.95 10.58 -13.08
C GLN A 296 11.80 12.09 -12.81
N VAL A 297 10.67 12.54 -12.24
CA VAL A 297 10.47 13.96 -11.90
C VAL A 297 11.21 14.36 -10.62
N LEU A 298 11.29 13.47 -9.62
CA LEU A 298 12.02 13.72 -8.36
C LEU A 298 13.52 13.89 -8.58
N MET A 299 14.10 13.16 -9.54
CA MET A 299 15.49 13.35 -9.97
C MET A 299 15.76 14.76 -10.49
N GLY A 300 14.74 15.49 -10.94
CA GLY A 300 14.80 16.90 -11.33
C GLY A 300 14.19 17.85 -10.30
N ARG A 301 13.78 17.35 -9.12
CA ARG A 301 13.05 18.09 -8.07
C ARG A 301 11.76 18.75 -8.60
N GLN A 302 11.07 18.08 -9.52
CA GLN A 302 9.83 18.56 -10.15
C GLN A 302 8.59 17.85 -9.59
N GLU A 303 7.42 18.47 -9.78
CA GLU A 303 6.12 17.89 -9.46
C GLU A 303 5.64 16.95 -10.58
N MET A 304 4.99 15.84 -10.21
CA MET A 304 4.39 14.91 -11.16
C MET A 304 3.00 15.38 -11.61
N LEU A 305 2.61 14.99 -12.82
CA LEU A 305 1.29 15.31 -13.37
C LEU A 305 0.27 14.22 -13.00
N CYS A 306 -0.80 14.61 -12.32
CA CYS A 306 -1.91 13.75 -11.95
C CYS A 306 -3.14 14.09 -12.80
N THR A 307 -3.75 13.07 -13.42
CA THR A 307 -5.03 13.22 -14.12
C THR A 307 -6.17 12.73 -13.22
N VAL A 308 -7.08 13.64 -12.90
CA VAL A 308 -8.29 13.37 -12.11
C VAL A 308 -9.49 13.44 -13.04
N HIS A 309 -10.15 12.33 -13.25
CA HIS A 309 -11.41 12.26 -13.99
C HIS A 309 -12.55 12.79 -13.12
N TYR A 310 -13.66 13.18 -13.71
CA TYR A 310 -14.88 13.52 -12.99
C TYR A 310 -16.09 13.06 -13.83
N PRO A 311 -17.30 12.97 -13.27
CA PRO A 311 -18.45 12.40 -13.96
C PRO A 311 -18.66 12.98 -15.36
N GLY A 312 -18.86 12.08 -16.33
CA GLY A 312 -18.86 12.40 -17.76
C GLY A 312 -17.49 12.16 -18.42
N PRO A 313 -17.25 12.71 -19.63
CA PRO A 313 -16.02 12.48 -20.38
C PRO A 313 -14.84 13.35 -19.94
N GLY A 314 -15.05 14.24 -18.96
CA GLY A 314 -14.07 15.26 -18.58
C GLY A 314 -12.97 14.75 -17.65
N SER A 315 -11.84 15.44 -17.68
CA SER A 315 -10.76 15.26 -16.72
C SER A 315 -10.06 16.58 -16.46
N CYS A 316 -9.28 16.61 -15.39
CA CYS A 316 -8.48 17.74 -14.98
C CYS A 316 -7.07 17.25 -14.64
N GLN A 317 -6.07 17.96 -15.16
CA GLN A 317 -4.68 17.73 -14.78
C GLN A 317 -4.26 18.69 -13.66
N LEU A 318 -3.54 18.15 -12.69
CA LEU A 318 -3.00 18.84 -11.53
C LEU A 318 -1.54 18.42 -11.33
N HIS A 319 -0.68 19.38 -10.99
CA HIS A 319 0.66 19.05 -10.49
C HIS A 319 0.57 18.64 -9.02
N ILE A 320 1.21 17.53 -8.67
CA ILE A 320 1.27 17.00 -7.32
C ILE A 320 2.71 16.68 -6.94
N SER A 321 2.99 16.73 -5.63
CA SER A 321 4.25 16.30 -5.05
C SER A 321 4.12 14.88 -4.45
N SER A 322 5.23 14.30 -4.02
CA SER A 322 5.28 13.04 -3.24
C SER A 322 4.54 13.11 -1.89
N HIS A 323 4.09 14.28 -1.46
CA HIS A 323 3.41 14.51 -0.17
C HIS A 323 1.95 14.91 -0.34
N THR A 324 1.48 15.15 -1.56
CA THR A 324 0.15 15.70 -1.81
C THR A 324 -0.94 14.69 -1.41
N THR A 325 -1.81 15.13 -0.51
CA THR A 325 -2.92 14.32 0.02
C THR A 325 -4.17 14.36 -0.86
N ALA A 326 -5.06 13.39 -0.69
CA ALA A 326 -6.36 13.37 -1.35
C ALA A 326 -7.19 14.62 -1.04
N ASN A 327 -7.22 15.08 0.22
CA ASN A 327 -7.91 16.31 0.60
C ASN A 327 -7.34 17.55 -0.11
N GLU A 328 -6.03 17.61 -0.33
CA GLU A 328 -5.42 18.69 -1.10
C GLU A 328 -5.88 18.70 -2.55
N VAL A 329 -5.94 17.52 -3.19
CA VAL A 329 -6.44 17.39 -4.55
C VAL A 329 -7.93 17.72 -4.63
N VAL A 330 -8.76 17.24 -3.70
CA VAL A 330 -10.19 17.59 -3.60
C VAL A 330 -10.38 19.11 -3.55
N ARG A 331 -9.65 19.81 -2.68
CA ARG A 331 -9.73 21.27 -2.57
C ARG A 331 -9.31 21.98 -3.87
N ARG A 332 -8.23 21.53 -4.52
CA ARG A 332 -7.78 22.09 -5.80
C ARG A 332 -8.79 21.84 -6.92
N MET A 333 -9.48 20.69 -6.90
CA MET A 333 -10.58 20.38 -7.82
C MET A 333 -11.78 21.29 -7.57
N LEU A 334 -12.19 21.48 -6.31
CA LEU A 334 -13.28 22.39 -5.94
C LEU A 334 -12.99 23.82 -6.42
N GLU A 335 -11.75 24.28 -6.28
CA GLU A 335 -11.26 25.55 -6.82
C GLU A 335 -11.40 25.65 -8.33
N LYS A 336 -10.80 24.68 -9.04
CA LYS A 336 -10.70 24.72 -10.49
C LYS A 336 -12.04 24.52 -11.20
N LEU A 337 -13.00 23.88 -10.53
CA LEU A 337 -14.34 23.62 -11.05
C LEU A 337 -15.40 24.61 -10.54
N GLY A 338 -15.04 25.57 -9.68
CA GLY A 338 -15.98 26.57 -9.17
C GLY A 338 -17.01 26.01 -8.18
N LEU A 339 -16.64 24.98 -7.41
CA LEU A 339 -17.53 24.23 -6.50
C LEU A 339 -17.34 24.62 -5.01
N LYS A 340 -16.60 25.68 -4.71
CA LYS A 340 -16.32 26.10 -3.31
C LYS A 340 -17.56 26.43 -2.49
N GLU A 341 -18.59 26.98 -3.12
CA GLU A 341 -19.82 27.40 -2.46
C GLU A 341 -20.89 26.30 -2.43
N SER A 342 -20.58 25.11 -2.96
CA SER A 342 -21.49 23.98 -2.88
C SER A 342 -21.72 23.60 -1.42
N ARG A 343 -22.99 23.30 -1.11
CA ARG A 343 -23.39 22.73 0.18
C ARG A 343 -23.14 21.23 0.24
N ASN A 344 -22.88 20.60 -0.90
CA ASN A 344 -22.62 19.16 -0.98
C ASN A 344 -21.12 18.87 -0.82
N THR A 345 -20.79 17.61 -0.57
CA THR A 345 -19.40 17.19 -0.37
C THR A 345 -18.89 16.35 -1.52
N PHE A 346 -17.58 16.39 -1.71
CA PHE A 346 -16.91 15.72 -2.82
C PHE A 346 -15.70 14.94 -2.30
N SER A 347 -15.38 13.86 -2.99
CA SER A 347 -14.25 13.00 -2.65
C SER A 347 -13.59 12.44 -3.90
N LEU A 348 -12.40 11.87 -3.71
CA LEU A 348 -11.72 11.09 -4.72
C LEU A 348 -12.10 9.62 -4.61
N PHE A 349 -12.12 8.95 -5.75
CA PHE A 349 -12.44 7.54 -5.87
C PHE A 349 -11.40 6.85 -6.76
N GLU A 350 -10.97 5.66 -6.35
CA GLU A 350 -10.36 4.69 -7.25
C GLU A 350 -11.48 3.92 -7.95
N GLN A 351 -11.51 3.91 -9.28
CA GLN A 351 -12.59 3.28 -10.04
C GLN A 351 -12.06 2.48 -11.24
N ASN A 352 -12.72 1.36 -11.55
CA ASN A 352 -12.70 0.71 -12.85
C ASN A 352 -14.16 0.42 -13.30
N ALA A 353 -14.35 -0.40 -14.34
CA ALA A 353 -15.69 -0.67 -14.87
C ALA A 353 -16.64 -1.35 -13.86
N HIS A 354 -16.10 -2.16 -12.94
CA HIS A 354 -16.87 -3.03 -12.05
C HIS A 354 -16.77 -2.65 -10.57
N TRP A 355 -15.83 -1.79 -10.21
CA TRP A 355 -15.47 -1.53 -8.83
C TRP A 355 -15.14 -0.06 -8.62
N GLU A 356 -15.55 0.47 -7.47
CA GLU A 356 -15.15 1.80 -7.03
C GLU A 356 -14.95 1.86 -5.52
N ARG A 357 -14.10 2.78 -5.08
CA ARG A 357 -13.77 2.99 -3.66
C ARG A 357 -13.39 4.43 -3.40
N ALA A 358 -14.02 5.04 -2.39
CA ALA A 358 -13.63 6.34 -1.88
C ALA A 358 -12.22 6.31 -1.28
N VAL A 359 -11.45 7.36 -1.56
CA VAL A 359 -10.08 7.55 -1.09
C VAL A 359 -10.11 8.34 0.21
N GLY A 360 -9.40 7.84 1.22
CA GLY A 360 -9.25 8.54 2.50
C GLY A 360 -8.55 9.89 2.34
N GLY A 361 -9.06 10.93 2.99
CA GLY A 361 -8.58 12.30 2.81
C GLY A 361 -7.09 12.53 3.12
N SER A 362 -6.49 11.74 4.02
CA SER A 362 -5.08 11.81 4.37
C SER A 362 -4.16 10.94 3.50
N THR A 363 -4.73 10.15 2.57
CA THR A 363 -3.97 9.25 1.71
C THR A 363 -3.12 10.06 0.73
N ILE A 364 -1.88 9.62 0.50
CA ILE A 364 -0.93 10.24 -0.44
C ILE A 364 -1.29 9.81 -1.86
N ILE A 365 -1.51 10.77 -2.76
CA ILE A 365 -1.94 10.47 -4.13
C ILE A 365 -0.90 9.69 -4.92
N ALA A 366 0.40 9.95 -4.70
CA ALA A 366 1.47 9.21 -5.36
C ALA A 366 1.42 7.69 -5.09
N ASP A 367 1.02 7.26 -3.89
CA ASP A 367 0.83 5.85 -3.56
C ASP A 367 -0.36 5.24 -4.29
N ILE A 368 -1.45 6.01 -4.44
CA ILE A 368 -2.62 5.57 -5.21
C ILE A 368 -2.25 5.38 -6.67
N LEU A 369 -1.58 6.36 -7.28
CA LEU A 369 -1.15 6.27 -8.68
C LEU A 369 -0.23 5.06 -8.90
N THR A 370 0.71 4.83 -7.99
CA THR A 370 1.58 3.65 -8.03
C THR A 370 0.79 2.35 -7.91
N SER A 371 -0.17 2.28 -6.99
CA SER A 371 -1.05 1.11 -6.84
C SER A 371 -1.92 0.84 -8.07
N LEU A 372 -2.47 1.89 -8.68
CA LEU A 372 -3.30 1.75 -9.89
C LEU A 372 -2.48 1.27 -11.09
N SER A 373 -1.25 1.75 -11.26
CA SER A 373 -0.34 1.31 -12.33
C SER A 373 0.15 -0.13 -12.16
N ALA A 374 0.18 -0.65 -10.92
CA ALA A 374 0.59 -2.03 -10.63
C ALA A 374 -0.52 -3.07 -10.88
N LYS A 375 -1.79 -2.66 -10.99
CA LYS A 375 -2.90 -3.57 -11.28
C LYS A 375 -2.89 -3.91 -12.77
N GLU A 376 -2.87 -5.21 -13.10
CA GLU A 376 -2.85 -5.66 -14.49
C GLU A 376 -4.04 -5.08 -15.28
N PRO A 377 -3.80 -4.53 -16.47
CA PRO A 377 -4.88 -4.07 -17.33
C PRO A 377 -5.60 -5.30 -17.90
N ASP A 378 -6.63 -5.76 -17.20
CA ASP A 378 -7.59 -6.66 -17.82
C ASP A 378 -8.28 -5.91 -18.98
N SER A 379 -8.65 -6.61 -20.05
CA SER A 379 -9.03 -6.01 -21.34
C SER A 379 -10.22 -5.04 -21.30
N ASP A 380 -10.91 -4.94 -20.16
CA ASP A 380 -12.13 -4.13 -19.96
C ASP A 380 -12.08 -3.16 -18.75
N SER A 381 -10.92 -2.95 -18.10
CA SER A 381 -10.89 -2.21 -16.81
C SER A 381 -9.65 -1.36 -16.58
N GLN A 382 -9.55 -0.23 -17.29
CA GLN A 382 -8.59 0.82 -16.96
C GLN A 382 -8.94 1.46 -15.60
N TRP A 383 -8.04 1.32 -14.63
CA TRP A 383 -8.13 1.98 -13.33
C TRP A 383 -7.93 3.49 -13.45
N ARG A 384 -8.79 4.27 -12.79
CA ARG A 384 -8.77 5.74 -12.82
C ARG A 384 -9.02 6.35 -11.44
N LEU A 385 -8.46 7.54 -11.23
CA LEU A 385 -8.77 8.40 -10.10
C LEU A 385 -9.88 9.38 -10.51
N CYS A 386 -11.00 9.36 -9.80
CA CYS A 386 -12.20 10.12 -10.13
C CYS A 386 -12.59 11.06 -8.97
N PHE A 387 -12.88 12.33 -9.26
CA PHE A 387 -13.49 13.29 -8.35
C PHE A 387 -15.00 13.24 -8.51
N LYS A 388 -15.73 12.84 -7.47
CA LYS A 388 -17.18 12.61 -7.51
C LYS A 388 -17.89 13.36 -6.39
N LEU A 389 -19.18 13.63 -6.58
CA LEU A 389 -20.08 13.97 -5.50
C LEU A 389 -20.12 12.79 -4.52
N TYR A 390 -19.91 13.07 -3.24
CA TYR A 390 -19.76 12.08 -2.19
C TYR A 390 -21.04 12.02 -1.34
N CYS A 391 -21.35 13.09 -0.59
CA CYS A 391 -22.61 13.21 0.13
C CYS A 391 -23.46 14.35 -0.41
N LEU A 392 -24.70 14.02 -0.80
CA LEU A 392 -25.73 14.96 -1.22
C LEU A 392 -26.48 15.50 0.01
N LEU A 393 -26.09 16.69 0.48
CA LEU A 393 -26.71 17.37 1.62
C LEU A 393 -27.91 18.23 1.21
N ASP A 394 -27.83 18.89 0.07
CA ASP A 394 -28.86 19.79 -0.46
C ASP A 394 -28.91 19.69 -1.99
N ALA A 395 -29.78 18.81 -2.47
CA ALA A 395 -29.97 18.55 -3.90
C ALA A 395 -30.80 19.64 -4.59
N ASP A 396 -31.61 20.37 -3.85
CA ASP A 396 -32.49 21.41 -4.37
C ASP A 396 -31.76 22.74 -4.59
N ALA A 397 -30.69 23.00 -3.83
CA ALA A 397 -29.85 24.18 -4.01
C ALA A 397 -28.92 24.11 -5.24
N ILE A 398 -28.80 22.96 -5.91
CA ILE A 398 -27.90 22.80 -7.06
C ILE A 398 -28.47 23.53 -8.28
N SER A 399 -27.76 24.56 -8.74
CA SER A 399 -28.14 25.28 -9.96
C SER A 399 -28.06 24.37 -11.18
N VAL A 400 -29.12 24.35 -12.01
CA VAL A 400 -29.23 23.51 -13.21
C VAL A 400 -28.13 23.77 -14.24
N ASP A 401 -27.56 24.98 -14.25
CA ASP A 401 -26.48 25.37 -15.16
C ASP A 401 -25.07 25.10 -14.59
N SER A 402 -24.97 24.56 -13.36
CA SER A 402 -23.70 24.28 -12.71
C SER A 402 -23.07 22.96 -13.16
N ILE A 403 -21.75 22.86 -13.02
CA ILE A 403 -21.04 21.59 -13.21
C ILE A 403 -21.44 20.54 -12.16
N GLU A 404 -21.87 20.98 -10.98
CA GLU A 404 -22.39 20.11 -9.93
C GLU A 404 -23.65 19.37 -10.38
N TYR A 405 -24.55 20.06 -11.09
CA TYR A 405 -25.74 19.44 -11.67
C TYR A 405 -25.39 18.40 -12.73
N LEU A 406 -24.35 18.68 -13.54
CA LEU A 406 -23.82 17.71 -14.48
C LEU A 406 -23.24 16.48 -13.75
N PHE A 407 -22.56 16.67 -12.63
CA PHE A 407 -22.03 15.54 -11.85
C PHE A 407 -23.14 14.67 -11.30
N LEU A 408 -24.18 15.29 -10.73
CA LEU A 408 -25.35 14.58 -10.23
C LEU A 408 -26.02 13.77 -11.35
N PHE A 409 -26.21 14.36 -12.53
CA PHE A 409 -26.78 13.67 -13.69
C PHE A 409 -25.94 12.49 -14.17
N GLU A 410 -24.63 12.67 -14.36
CA GLU A 410 -23.75 11.61 -14.85
C GLU A 410 -23.59 10.48 -13.82
N GLN A 411 -23.48 10.78 -12.52
CA GLN A 411 -23.43 9.76 -11.47
C GLN A 411 -24.75 8.99 -11.35
N CYS A 412 -25.90 9.69 -11.43
CA CYS A 412 -27.21 9.04 -11.47
C CYS A 412 -27.31 8.10 -12.66
N HIS A 413 -26.80 8.51 -13.83
CA HIS A 413 -26.78 7.65 -15.01
C HIS A 413 -25.88 6.42 -14.82
N GLU A 414 -24.70 6.56 -14.20
CA GLU A 414 -23.86 5.42 -13.83
C GLU A 414 -24.62 4.43 -12.93
N MET A 415 -25.37 4.92 -11.93
CA MET A 415 -26.19 4.07 -11.06
C MET A 415 -27.27 3.32 -11.84
N VAL A 416 -27.94 3.96 -12.79
CA VAL A 416 -28.94 3.32 -13.66
C VAL A 416 -28.31 2.19 -14.49
N VAL A 417 -27.16 2.45 -15.13
CA VAL A 417 -26.47 1.45 -15.96
C VAL A 417 -25.95 0.28 -15.13
N ARG A 418 -25.57 0.51 -13.86
CA ARG A 418 -25.16 -0.53 -12.91
C ARG A 418 -26.33 -1.28 -12.27
N GLY A 419 -27.57 -0.90 -12.53
CA GLY A 419 -28.76 -1.51 -11.90
C GLY A 419 -28.91 -1.15 -10.41
N GLN A 420 -28.36 -0.01 -10.00
CA GLN A 420 -28.38 0.50 -8.62
C GLN A 420 -29.47 1.55 -8.39
N LEU A 421 -30.24 1.91 -9.42
CA LEU A 421 -31.45 2.73 -9.28
C LEU A 421 -32.69 1.82 -9.38
N PRO A 422 -33.44 1.59 -8.27
CA PRO A 422 -34.69 0.85 -8.32
C PRO A 422 -35.79 1.73 -8.95
N ALA A 423 -36.19 1.40 -10.17
CA ALA A 423 -37.24 2.09 -10.91
C ALA A 423 -38.04 1.08 -11.76
N CYS A 424 -39.27 1.43 -12.14
CA CYS A 424 -40.07 0.55 -13.00
C CYS A 424 -39.50 0.54 -14.43
N GLU A 425 -39.88 -0.47 -15.23
CA GLU A 425 -39.35 -0.62 -16.58
C GLU A 425 -39.67 0.60 -17.47
N GLU A 426 -40.86 1.18 -17.33
CA GLU A 426 -41.30 2.38 -18.06
C GLU A 426 -40.42 3.61 -17.73
N ASP A 427 -40.10 3.80 -16.45
CA ASP A 427 -39.18 4.87 -16.01
C ASP A 427 -37.77 4.63 -16.57
N LEU A 428 -37.26 3.40 -16.52
CA LEU A 428 -35.93 3.06 -17.05
C LEU A 428 -35.85 3.31 -18.58
N GLN A 429 -36.90 2.96 -19.32
CA GLN A 429 -37.00 3.24 -20.76
C GLN A 429 -37.07 4.75 -21.04
N THR A 430 -37.80 5.50 -20.21
CA THR A 430 -37.89 6.97 -20.29
C THR A 430 -36.55 7.63 -19.98
N LEU A 431 -35.84 7.19 -18.93
CA LEU A 431 -34.49 7.62 -18.60
C LEU A 431 -33.52 7.34 -19.76
N ALA A 432 -33.60 6.17 -20.38
CA ALA A 432 -32.77 5.85 -21.55
C ALA A 432 -33.05 6.79 -22.73
N ALA A 433 -34.32 7.11 -23.01
CA ALA A 433 -34.71 8.06 -24.04
C ALA A 433 -34.20 9.49 -23.76
N LEU A 434 -34.31 9.95 -22.50
CA LEU A 434 -33.80 11.24 -22.04
C LEU A 434 -32.26 11.32 -22.13
N ARG A 435 -31.55 10.23 -21.82
CA ARG A 435 -30.09 10.15 -22.01
C ARG A 435 -29.72 10.29 -23.47
N LEU A 436 -30.40 9.56 -24.38
CA LEU A 436 -30.18 9.67 -25.82
C LEU A 436 -30.41 11.11 -26.32
N GLN A 437 -31.47 11.77 -25.85
CA GLN A 437 -31.76 13.15 -26.20
C GLN A 437 -30.66 14.11 -25.72
N SER A 438 -30.18 13.94 -24.49
CA SER A 438 -29.10 14.77 -23.92
C SER A 438 -27.77 14.60 -24.66
N ALA A 439 -27.49 13.40 -25.19
CA ALA A 439 -26.24 13.06 -25.88
C ALA A 439 -26.24 13.44 -27.37
N ARG A 440 -27.41 13.51 -28.02
CA ARG A 440 -27.56 13.80 -29.45
C ARG A 440 -26.98 15.16 -29.86
N LEU A 441 -26.91 16.11 -28.94
CA LEU A 441 -26.39 17.46 -29.17
C LEU A 441 -24.84 17.55 -29.20
N LEU A 442 -24.13 16.43 -28.97
CA LEU A 442 -22.67 16.32 -29.11
C LEU A 442 -22.21 15.62 -30.40
N MET A 443 -23.13 15.08 -31.19
CA MET A 443 -22.82 14.35 -32.43
C MET A 443 -23.39 15.09 -33.65
N PRO A 444 -22.62 15.31 -34.73
CA PRO A 444 -23.17 15.85 -35.97
C PRO A 444 -24.23 14.88 -36.56
N PRO A 445 -25.23 15.39 -37.29
CA PRO A 445 -26.36 14.59 -37.73
C PRO A 445 -25.96 13.73 -38.94
N CYS A 446 -25.33 12.58 -38.70
CA CYS A 446 -25.37 11.39 -39.57
C CYS A 446 -24.48 10.27 -38.98
N ALA A 447 -25.11 9.31 -38.28
CA ALA A 447 -24.81 7.88 -38.34
C ALA A 447 -25.74 7.13 -37.37
N PRO A 448 -26.34 6.00 -37.76
CA PRO A 448 -26.96 5.10 -36.78
C PRO A 448 -25.86 4.50 -35.87
N PRO A 449 -26.15 4.24 -34.57
CA PRO A 449 -25.18 3.65 -33.67
C PRO A 449 -24.81 2.23 -34.16
N ARG A 450 -23.53 2.03 -34.48
CA ARG A 450 -22.95 0.70 -34.70
C ARG A 450 -22.43 0.18 -33.36
N PHE A 451 -23.07 -0.86 -32.83
CA PHE A 451 -22.49 -1.69 -31.79
C PHE A 451 -21.35 -2.55 -32.40
N PRO A 452 -20.26 -2.83 -31.68
CA PRO A 452 -19.24 -3.74 -32.15
C PRO A 452 -19.81 -5.17 -32.24
N GLY A 453 -20.24 -5.56 -33.44
CA GLY A 453 -20.45 -6.94 -33.79
C GLY A 453 -19.09 -7.60 -33.99
N GLY A 454 -18.58 -8.23 -32.93
CA GLY A 454 -17.36 -9.03 -32.97
C GLY A 454 -17.46 -10.16 -33.99
N LEU A 455 -16.47 -10.17 -34.87
CA LEU A 455 -16.18 -11.07 -35.98
C LEU A 455 -16.44 -12.56 -35.71
N LEU A 456 -16.88 -13.23 -36.80
CA LEU A 456 -16.71 -14.66 -37.05
C LEU A 456 -15.27 -15.11 -36.76
N GLY A 457 -15.13 -16.14 -35.93
CA GLY A 457 -13.86 -16.85 -35.76
C GLY A 457 -13.98 -17.99 -34.76
N GLY A 458 -13.96 -19.24 -35.25
CA GLY A 458 -13.78 -20.41 -34.38
C GLY A 458 -14.46 -21.70 -34.84
N THR A 459 -14.18 -22.18 -36.05
CA THR A 459 -14.31 -23.60 -36.36
C THR A 459 -13.23 -24.40 -35.62
N LEU A 460 -13.61 -25.60 -35.14
CA LEU A 460 -12.79 -26.66 -34.52
C LEU A 460 -12.48 -26.33 -33.03
N TRP A 461 -12.84 -27.12 -32.02
CA TRP A 461 -12.43 -28.51 -31.76
C TRP A 461 -13.47 -29.31 -30.92
N ASN A 462 -13.45 -30.63 -31.18
CA ASN A 462 -13.73 -31.77 -30.30
C ASN A 462 -15.16 -32.22 -29.93
N HIS A 463 -15.52 -33.32 -30.62
CA HIS A 463 -16.48 -34.33 -30.24
C HIS A 463 -16.10 -34.98 -28.89
N THR A 464 -16.83 -34.63 -27.83
CA THR A 464 -17.27 -35.50 -26.69
C THR A 464 -17.99 -34.62 -25.64
N ALA A 465 -18.96 -33.81 -26.08
CA ALA A 465 -19.84 -33.10 -25.15
C ALA A 465 -20.96 -34.05 -24.69
N THR A 466 -21.10 -34.25 -23.39
CA THR A 466 -22.24 -34.98 -22.80
C THR A 466 -23.55 -34.28 -23.18
N ALA A 467 -24.67 -35.02 -23.25
CA ALA A 467 -25.98 -34.48 -23.61
C ALA A 467 -26.38 -33.25 -22.77
N ALA A 468 -25.97 -33.19 -21.51
CA ALA A 468 -26.15 -32.05 -20.61
C ALA A 468 -25.38 -30.78 -21.03
N HIS A 469 -24.16 -30.91 -21.56
CA HIS A 469 -23.40 -29.76 -22.06
C HIS A 469 -23.98 -29.23 -23.37
N LYS A 470 -24.42 -30.13 -24.27
CA LYS A 470 -25.12 -29.75 -25.51
C LYS A 470 -26.46 -29.05 -25.21
N GLN A 471 -27.21 -29.54 -24.23
CA GLN A 471 -28.45 -28.93 -23.76
C GLN A 471 -28.22 -27.57 -23.08
N LYS A 472 -27.14 -27.42 -22.29
CA LYS A 472 -26.75 -26.14 -21.68
C LYS A 472 -26.33 -25.10 -22.73
N VAL A 473 -25.53 -25.49 -23.73
CA VAL A 473 -25.13 -24.60 -24.84
C VAL A 473 -26.34 -24.18 -25.67
N GLU A 474 -27.26 -25.10 -25.96
CA GLU A 474 -28.49 -24.80 -26.68
C GLU A 474 -29.45 -23.92 -25.85
N GLN A 475 -29.54 -24.13 -24.54
CA GLN A 475 -30.25 -23.25 -23.62
C GLN A 475 -29.62 -21.86 -23.58
N ASP A 476 -28.29 -21.75 -23.52
CA ASP A 476 -27.56 -20.47 -23.54
C ASP A 476 -27.77 -19.73 -24.88
N LEU A 477 -27.78 -20.44 -26.01
CA LEU A 477 -28.10 -19.87 -27.32
C LEU A 477 -29.55 -19.39 -27.41
N ARG A 478 -30.51 -20.18 -26.90
CA ARG A 478 -31.93 -19.79 -26.83
C ARG A 478 -32.15 -18.61 -25.89
N LEU A 479 -31.47 -18.58 -24.74
CA LEU A 479 -31.48 -17.45 -23.80
C LEU A 479 -30.91 -16.20 -24.48
N ARG A 480 -29.79 -16.31 -25.20
CA ARG A 480 -29.22 -15.19 -25.97
C ARG A 480 -30.17 -14.70 -27.07
N SER A 481 -30.85 -15.59 -27.78
CA SER A 481 -31.83 -15.21 -28.80
C SER A 481 -33.01 -14.48 -28.19
N ARG A 482 -33.56 -15.00 -27.08
CA ARG A 482 -34.65 -14.38 -26.33
C ARG A 482 -34.26 -13.01 -25.78
N LEU A 483 -33.09 -12.90 -25.14
CA LEU A 483 -32.56 -11.63 -24.64
C LEU A 483 -32.35 -10.62 -25.78
N LYS A 484 -31.99 -11.08 -26.99
CA LYS A 484 -31.83 -10.21 -28.15
C LYS A 484 -33.17 -9.71 -28.71
N GLU A 485 -34.21 -10.56 -28.71
CA GLU A 485 -35.58 -10.18 -29.10
C GLU A 485 -36.19 -9.23 -28.06
N GLU A 486 -36.07 -9.55 -26.77
CA GLU A 486 -36.49 -8.69 -25.65
C GLU A 486 -35.75 -7.34 -25.70
N ALA A 487 -34.42 -7.34 -25.90
CA ALA A 487 -33.66 -6.11 -26.07
C ALA A 487 -34.09 -5.31 -27.30
N ALA A 488 -34.43 -5.95 -28.42
CA ALA A 488 -34.92 -5.26 -29.61
C ALA A 488 -36.30 -4.60 -29.37
N ALA A 489 -37.19 -5.28 -28.64
CA ALA A 489 -38.48 -4.73 -28.25
C ALA A 489 -38.30 -3.50 -27.32
N ILE A 490 -37.48 -3.62 -26.27
CA ILE A 490 -37.15 -2.53 -25.35
C ILE A 490 -36.55 -1.34 -26.12
N MET A 491 -35.60 -1.61 -27.02
CA MET A 491 -34.99 -0.58 -27.87
C MET A 491 -36.01 0.12 -28.78
N SER A 492 -37.01 -0.61 -29.30
CA SER A 492 -38.09 0.01 -30.08
C SER A 492 -38.88 1.00 -29.24
N THR A 493 -39.24 0.62 -28.01
CA THR A 493 -39.95 1.50 -27.07
C THR A 493 -39.12 2.73 -26.69
N ILE A 494 -37.83 2.55 -26.37
CA ILE A 494 -36.91 3.66 -26.06
C ILE A 494 -36.83 4.64 -27.25
N VAL A 495 -36.74 4.13 -28.49
CA VAL A 495 -36.69 4.96 -29.69
C VAL A 495 -38.01 5.72 -29.91
N GLU A 496 -39.15 5.11 -29.59
CA GLU A 496 -40.46 5.78 -29.67
C GLU A 496 -40.60 6.89 -28.64
N CYS A 497 -40.26 6.62 -27.37
CA CYS A 497 -40.18 7.63 -26.32
C CYS A 497 -39.23 8.77 -26.71
N TRP A 498 -38.06 8.44 -27.29
CA TRP A 498 -37.08 9.43 -27.72
C TRP A 498 -37.58 10.33 -28.86
N LYS A 499 -38.36 9.80 -29.80
CA LYS A 499 -39.01 10.62 -30.85
C LYS A 499 -39.97 11.65 -30.25
N GLY A 500 -40.67 11.30 -29.16
CA GLY A 500 -41.54 12.19 -28.41
C GLY A 500 -40.83 13.36 -27.72
N LEU A 501 -39.52 13.24 -27.49
CA LEU A 501 -38.67 14.28 -26.88
C LEU A 501 -38.12 15.29 -27.89
N ALA A 502 -38.64 15.31 -29.13
CA ALA A 502 -38.23 16.27 -30.14
C ALA A 502 -38.39 17.72 -29.64
N GLY A 503 -37.31 18.49 -29.70
CA GLY A 503 -37.27 19.88 -29.22
C GLY A 503 -36.78 20.05 -27.78
N TYR A 504 -36.63 18.98 -27.00
CA TYR A 504 -36.02 19.07 -25.68
C TYR A 504 -34.55 19.51 -25.79
N SER A 505 -34.18 20.56 -25.06
CA SER A 505 -32.77 20.94 -24.92
C SER A 505 -32.01 19.93 -24.05
N ARG A 506 -30.68 19.99 -24.07
CA ARG A 506 -29.85 19.19 -23.15
C ARG A 506 -30.23 19.46 -21.70
N ARG A 507 -30.49 20.72 -21.35
CA ARG A 507 -30.89 21.16 -20.01
C ARG A 507 -32.22 20.54 -19.59
N ASP A 508 -33.23 20.63 -20.45
CA ASP A 508 -34.57 20.10 -20.14
C ASP A 508 -34.54 18.58 -20.04
N SER A 509 -33.74 17.92 -20.88
CA SER A 509 -33.55 16.47 -20.83
C SER A 509 -32.91 16.02 -19.51
N MET A 510 -31.83 16.71 -19.07
CA MET A 510 -31.18 16.43 -17.78
C MET A 510 -32.12 16.69 -16.60
N THR A 511 -32.92 17.76 -16.69
CA THR A 511 -33.88 18.14 -15.64
C THR A 511 -34.99 17.11 -15.48
N ALA A 512 -35.61 16.70 -16.60
CA ALA A 512 -36.61 15.64 -16.59
C ALA A 512 -36.02 14.30 -16.10
N TYR A 513 -34.77 13.98 -16.50
CA TYR A 513 -34.08 12.76 -16.07
C TYR A 513 -33.92 12.71 -14.55
N LEU A 514 -33.36 13.78 -13.96
CA LEU A 514 -33.17 13.84 -12.52
C LEU A 514 -34.50 13.96 -11.77
N THR A 515 -35.54 14.54 -12.36
CA THR A 515 -36.88 14.58 -11.75
C THR A 515 -37.45 13.18 -11.56
N ILE A 516 -37.32 12.29 -12.56
CA ILE A 516 -37.74 10.89 -12.46
C ILE A 516 -36.88 10.15 -11.42
N ALA A 517 -35.55 10.27 -11.51
CA ALA A 517 -34.65 9.56 -10.60
C ALA A 517 -34.84 9.96 -9.12
N ARG A 518 -35.18 11.22 -8.85
CA ARG A 518 -35.43 11.75 -7.50
C ARG A 518 -36.76 11.30 -6.88
N GLN A 519 -37.63 10.62 -7.65
CA GLN A 519 -38.82 10.00 -7.07
C GLN A 519 -38.48 8.85 -6.13
N TRP A 520 -37.30 8.23 -6.31
CA TRP A 520 -36.81 7.23 -5.38
C TRP A 520 -36.38 7.88 -4.05
N SER A 521 -36.99 7.43 -2.95
CA SER A 521 -36.71 7.95 -1.60
C SER A 521 -35.25 7.78 -1.14
N GLY A 522 -34.52 6.81 -1.71
CA GLY A 522 -33.09 6.61 -1.47
C GLY A 522 -32.16 7.42 -2.37
N PHE A 523 -32.68 8.34 -3.20
CA PHE A 523 -31.85 9.14 -4.08
C PHE A 523 -30.80 9.94 -3.29
N GLY A 524 -29.54 9.82 -3.69
CA GLY A 524 -28.40 10.44 -3.00
C GLY A 524 -27.75 9.59 -1.91
N CYS A 525 -28.20 8.34 -1.70
CA CYS A 525 -27.48 7.38 -0.86
C CYS A 525 -26.42 6.61 -1.65
N THR A 526 -25.33 6.25 -0.95
CA THR A 526 -24.34 5.29 -1.43
C THR A 526 -24.79 3.87 -1.06
N LEU A 527 -24.97 3.00 -2.05
CA LEU A 527 -25.48 1.63 -1.85
C LEU A 527 -24.33 0.62 -1.71
N TYR A 528 -24.41 -0.22 -0.68
CA TYR A 528 -23.52 -1.37 -0.48
C TYR A 528 -24.32 -2.67 -0.50
N GLU A 529 -23.83 -3.68 -1.23
CA GLU A 529 -24.44 -5.01 -1.23
C GLU A 529 -24.10 -5.77 0.05
N SER A 530 -25.10 -6.36 0.71
CA SER A 530 -24.89 -7.22 1.88
C SER A 530 -25.82 -8.43 1.86
N SER A 531 -25.32 -9.54 2.39
CA SER A 531 -26.13 -10.65 2.85
C SER A 531 -26.26 -10.57 4.37
N THR A 532 -27.45 -10.28 4.89
CA THR A 532 -27.69 -10.35 6.33
C THR A 532 -28.10 -11.76 6.71
N GLY A 533 -27.43 -12.41 7.66
CA GLY A 533 -27.75 -13.79 8.09
C GLY A 533 -29.18 -14.00 8.63
N THR A 534 -29.93 -12.93 8.92
CA THR A 534 -31.35 -12.98 9.34
C THR A 534 -32.35 -12.96 8.18
N PHE A 535 -31.95 -12.55 6.98
CA PHE A 535 -32.80 -12.50 5.80
C PHE A 535 -32.23 -13.42 4.72
N SER A 536 -33.01 -14.38 4.24
CA SER A 536 -32.61 -15.31 3.16
C SER A 536 -32.47 -14.64 1.77
N GLN A 537 -32.38 -13.30 1.71
CA GLN A 537 -32.43 -12.47 0.51
C GLN A 537 -31.29 -11.45 0.52
N LYS A 538 -30.81 -11.06 -0.67
CA LYS A 538 -29.79 -10.02 -0.85
C LYS A 538 -30.38 -8.64 -0.50
N LEU A 539 -29.68 -7.88 0.34
CA LEU A 539 -30.08 -6.54 0.77
C LEU A 539 -29.08 -5.49 0.27
N TRP A 540 -29.55 -4.25 0.19
CA TRP A 540 -28.69 -3.08 0.06
C TRP A 540 -28.70 -2.25 1.32
N LEU A 541 -27.51 -1.82 1.75
CA LEU A 541 -27.32 -0.82 2.78
C LEU A 541 -27.08 0.53 2.09
N GLY A 542 -28.05 1.43 2.18
CA GLY A 542 -27.93 2.81 1.70
C GLY A 542 -27.43 3.72 2.80
N VAL A 543 -26.28 4.35 2.60
CA VAL A 543 -25.75 5.38 3.51
C VAL A 543 -26.02 6.75 2.89
N ALA A 544 -26.88 7.55 3.53
CA ALA A 544 -27.25 8.89 3.07
C ALA A 544 -26.74 9.97 4.05
N ALA A 545 -26.89 11.24 3.67
CA ALA A 545 -26.49 12.37 4.49
C ALA A 545 -27.19 12.44 5.86
N THR A 546 -28.41 11.92 5.97
CA THR A 546 -29.27 12.08 7.16
C THR A 546 -29.54 10.78 7.92
N CYS A 547 -29.43 9.63 7.25
CA CYS A 547 -29.74 8.32 7.81
C CYS A 547 -29.02 7.19 7.07
N VAL A 548 -29.08 6.00 7.68
CA VAL A 548 -28.71 4.73 7.06
C VAL A 548 -30.00 3.93 6.82
N SER A 549 -30.21 3.44 5.59
CA SER A 549 -31.43 2.74 5.19
C SER A 549 -31.15 1.34 4.66
N LEU A 550 -32.08 0.42 4.85
CA LEU A 550 -32.04 -0.93 4.32
C LEU A 550 -33.05 -1.11 3.21
N TYR A 551 -32.62 -1.66 2.08
CA TYR A 551 -33.48 -1.95 0.94
C TYR A 551 -33.39 -3.44 0.61
N ARG A 552 -34.50 -4.01 0.14
CA ARG A 552 -34.42 -5.29 -0.59
C ARG A 552 -33.86 -5.00 -1.99
N GLN A 553 -32.96 -5.85 -2.48
CA GLN A 553 -32.37 -5.64 -3.80
C GLN A 553 -33.46 -5.52 -4.89
N GLY A 554 -33.46 -4.39 -5.60
CA GLY A 554 -34.42 -4.08 -6.66
C GLY A 554 -35.72 -3.40 -6.19
N GLU A 555 -35.94 -3.20 -4.89
CA GLU A 555 -37.11 -2.48 -4.36
C GLU A 555 -36.79 -0.99 -4.09
N ALA A 556 -37.75 -0.12 -4.38
CA ALA A 556 -37.60 1.33 -4.19
C ALA A 556 -37.86 1.78 -2.74
N GLU A 557 -38.70 1.04 -2.00
CA GLU A 557 -39.04 1.36 -0.62
C GLU A 557 -37.99 0.80 0.35
N ALA A 558 -37.59 1.61 1.33
CA ALA A 558 -36.72 1.16 2.41
C ALA A 558 -37.51 0.27 3.38
N LEU A 559 -36.92 -0.86 3.77
CA LEU A 559 -37.42 -1.74 4.81
C LEU A 559 -37.38 -1.04 6.17
N GLU A 560 -36.22 -0.46 6.50
CA GLU A 560 -35.99 0.32 7.73
C GLU A 560 -35.01 1.46 7.43
N SER A 561 -35.18 2.59 8.11
CA SER A 561 -34.30 3.76 8.04
C SER A 561 -33.93 4.23 9.44
N PHE A 562 -32.63 4.42 9.67
CA PHE A 562 -32.03 4.77 10.95
C PHE A 562 -31.36 6.14 10.85
N PRO A 563 -31.99 7.21 11.35
CA PRO A 563 -31.32 8.49 11.51
C PRO A 563 -30.07 8.35 12.38
N TYR A 564 -29.02 9.11 12.06
CA TYR A 564 -27.74 9.02 12.80
C TYR A 564 -27.89 9.21 14.32
N GLY A 565 -28.86 10.02 14.76
CA GLY A 565 -29.14 10.21 16.19
C GLY A 565 -29.68 8.98 16.93
N GLN A 566 -30.13 7.94 16.22
CA GLN A 566 -30.59 6.67 16.79
C GLN A 566 -29.49 5.60 16.83
N ILE A 567 -28.35 5.84 16.18
CA ILE A 567 -27.27 4.86 16.06
C ILE A 567 -26.30 5.06 17.23
N CYS A 568 -26.20 4.04 18.07
CA CYS A 568 -25.41 4.06 19.30
C CYS A 568 -23.95 3.67 19.05
N SER A 569 -23.70 2.73 18.14
CA SER A 569 -22.35 2.27 17.79
C SER A 569 -22.30 1.63 16.41
N TYR A 570 -21.14 1.63 15.78
CA TYR A 570 -20.86 0.92 14.54
C TYR A 570 -19.42 0.37 14.57
N GLY A 571 -19.16 -0.70 13.83
CA GLY A 571 -17.82 -1.26 13.73
C GLY A 571 -17.76 -2.62 13.07
N VAL A 572 -16.54 -3.09 12.85
CA VAL A 572 -16.27 -4.45 12.36
C VAL A 572 -16.42 -5.41 13.54
N SER A 573 -17.33 -6.38 13.42
CA SER A 573 -17.56 -7.39 14.48
C SER A 573 -16.62 -8.58 14.32
N ASP A 574 -16.42 -9.04 13.09
CA ASP A 574 -15.48 -10.11 12.70
C ASP A 574 -14.94 -9.87 11.27
N SER A 575 -14.19 -10.81 10.69
CA SER A 575 -13.50 -10.60 9.41
C SER A 575 -14.43 -10.22 8.25
N ASN A 576 -15.72 -10.58 8.31
CA ASN A 576 -16.67 -10.40 7.21
C ASN A 576 -17.96 -9.68 7.63
N THR A 577 -18.17 -9.41 8.91
CA THR A 577 -19.40 -8.80 9.43
C THR A 577 -19.19 -7.37 9.93
N PHE A 578 -19.90 -6.42 9.32
CA PHE A 578 -20.03 -5.06 9.80
C PHE A 578 -21.29 -4.95 10.68
N LYS A 579 -21.19 -4.29 11.83
CA LYS A 579 -22.26 -4.17 12.82
C LYS A 579 -22.67 -2.72 12.99
N ILE A 580 -23.98 -2.45 12.97
CA ILE A 580 -24.58 -1.17 13.35
C ILE A 580 -25.56 -1.44 14.49
N THR A 581 -25.43 -0.73 15.60
CA THR A 581 -26.35 -0.82 16.73
C THR A 581 -27.20 0.45 16.76
N ALA A 582 -28.52 0.29 16.61
CA ALA A 582 -29.49 1.38 16.65
C ALA A 582 -30.51 1.13 17.76
N GLY A 583 -30.47 1.95 18.81
CA GLY A 583 -31.22 1.70 20.05
C GLY A 583 -30.87 0.34 20.65
N ASP A 584 -31.87 -0.52 20.80
CA ASP A 584 -31.73 -1.88 21.37
C ASP A 584 -31.51 -2.97 20.30
N ARG A 585 -31.31 -2.59 19.03
CA ARG A 585 -31.16 -3.53 17.91
C ARG A 585 -29.75 -3.54 17.35
N ASP A 586 -29.24 -4.74 17.12
CA ASP A 586 -27.98 -4.99 16.42
C ASP A 586 -28.27 -5.46 14.99
N LEU A 587 -27.80 -4.70 14.01
CA LEU A 587 -27.84 -5.03 12.59
C LEU A 587 -26.48 -5.57 12.16
N LEU A 588 -26.45 -6.79 11.64
CA LEU A 588 -25.23 -7.48 11.21
C LEU A 588 -25.24 -7.63 9.69
N PHE A 589 -24.24 -7.04 9.04
CA PHE A 589 -24.06 -7.01 7.60
C PHE A 589 -22.87 -7.87 7.22
N GLU A 590 -23.11 -9.04 6.62
CA GLU A 590 -22.02 -9.81 6.04
C GLU A 590 -21.67 -9.20 4.68
N THR A 591 -20.38 -8.94 4.49
CA THR A 591 -19.77 -8.64 3.20
C THR A 591 -18.59 -9.58 3.00
N THR A 592 -18.51 -10.16 1.81
CA THR A 592 -17.37 -10.99 1.40
C THR A 592 -16.14 -10.17 1.04
N LYS A 593 -16.27 -8.83 1.05
CA LYS A 593 -15.21 -7.90 0.69
C LYS A 593 -14.79 -7.11 1.94
N VAL A 594 -13.69 -7.51 2.56
CA VAL A 594 -13.06 -6.83 3.72
C VAL A 594 -12.85 -5.32 3.48
N GLY A 595 -12.69 -4.90 2.22
CA GLY A 595 -12.61 -3.47 1.84
C GLY A 595 -13.93 -2.70 1.97
N GLU A 596 -15.09 -3.33 1.80
CA GLU A 596 -16.40 -2.69 1.92
C GLU A 596 -16.73 -2.31 3.36
N GLN A 597 -16.27 -3.07 4.36
CA GLN A 597 -16.48 -2.71 5.77
C GLN A 597 -15.81 -1.38 6.15
N LYS A 598 -14.56 -1.18 5.68
CA LYS A 598 -13.82 0.07 5.89
C LYS A 598 -14.47 1.23 5.13
N LEU A 599 -15.07 0.95 3.97
CA LEU A 599 -15.80 1.94 3.19
C LEU A 599 -17.08 2.37 3.90
N ILE A 600 -17.92 1.43 4.31
CA ILE A 600 -19.15 1.72 5.06
C ILE A 600 -18.82 2.49 6.34
N ALA A 601 -17.78 2.09 7.08
CA ALA A 601 -17.33 2.81 8.27
C ALA A 601 -16.86 4.24 7.95
N GLY A 602 -16.10 4.42 6.87
CA GLY A 602 -15.61 5.73 6.43
C GLY A 602 -16.73 6.65 5.98
N GLU A 603 -17.64 6.15 5.15
CA GLU A 603 -18.85 6.83 4.67
C GLU A 603 -19.72 7.29 5.85
N TYR A 604 -20.02 6.35 6.76
CA TYR A 604 -20.76 6.63 7.98
C TYR A 604 -20.10 7.73 8.81
N THR A 605 -18.78 7.63 9.06
CA THR A 605 -18.03 8.60 9.86
C THR A 605 -18.04 9.98 9.20
N ALA A 606 -17.92 10.03 7.87
CA ALA A 606 -17.95 11.28 7.12
C ALA A 606 -19.33 11.94 7.23
N CYS A 607 -20.42 11.21 6.94
CA CYS A 607 -21.78 11.72 7.08
C CYS A 607 -22.12 12.15 8.51
N LEU A 608 -21.69 11.38 9.52
CA LEU A 608 -21.86 11.71 10.92
C LEU A 608 -21.13 13.01 11.30
N SER A 609 -19.90 13.19 10.81
CA SER A 609 -19.11 14.40 11.07
C SER A 609 -19.76 15.66 10.48
N LEU A 610 -20.39 15.51 9.30
CA LEU A 610 -21.15 16.58 8.63
C LEU A 610 -22.45 16.92 9.38
N CYS A 611 -23.15 15.91 9.92
CA CYS A 611 -24.32 16.13 10.78
C CYS A 611 -23.96 16.85 12.10
N HIS A 612 -22.82 16.53 12.70
CA HIS A 612 -22.39 17.12 13.98
C HIS A 612 -21.82 18.54 13.87
N GLN A 613 -21.37 19.00 12.70
CA GLN A 613 -21.02 20.41 12.53
C GLN A 613 -22.22 21.36 12.75
N ASN A 614 -23.45 20.84 12.74
CA ASN A 614 -24.70 21.58 12.97
C ASN A 614 -25.38 21.30 14.34
N GLN A 615 -24.77 20.55 15.26
CA GLN A 615 -25.34 20.26 16.60
C GLN A 615 -24.25 20.16 17.70
N PRO A 616 -24.56 20.45 18.99
CA PRO A 616 -23.57 20.34 20.07
C PRO A 616 -23.05 18.90 20.24
N PRO A 617 -21.80 18.70 20.71
CA PRO A 617 -21.10 17.43 20.62
C PRO A 617 -21.76 16.37 21.52
N ARG A 618 -22.27 15.29 20.91
CA ARG A 618 -22.47 14.00 21.59
C ARG A 618 -21.37 13.07 21.13
N VAL A 619 -20.57 12.59 22.09
CA VAL A 619 -19.44 11.68 21.84
C VAL A 619 -20.00 10.32 21.44
N LEU A 620 -19.98 10.00 20.14
CA LEU A 620 -20.11 8.63 19.66
C LEU A 620 -18.70 8.08 19.45
N LEU A 621 -18.35 7.03 20.20
CA LEU A 621 -17.03 6.40 20.13
C LEU A 621 -17.04 5.32 19.03
N PRO A 622 -16.17 5.40 18.01
CA PRO A 622 -15.93 4.26 17.13
C PRO A 622 -15.26 3.14 17.95
N VAL A 623 -15.93 2.00 18.09
CA VAL A 623 -15.36 0.82 18.75
C VAL A 623 -14.48 0.10 17.73
N ILE A 624 -13.26 0.59 17.54
CA ILE A 624 -12.22 -0.14 16.82
C ILE A 624 -11.58 -1.11 17.82
N LYS A 625 -12.01 -2.37 17.81
CA LYS A 625 -11.22 -3.44 18.45
C LYS A 625 -10.12 -3.84 17.48
N TYR A 626 -8.87 -3.62 17.89
CA TYR A 626 -7.66 -4.08 17.21
C TYR A 626 -7.56 -5.60 17.19
#